data_AF-A0A822HZR1-F1
#
_entry.id   AF-A0A822HZR1-F1
#
_cell.length_a   1.000
_cell.length_b   1.000
_cell.length_c   1.000
_cell.angle_alpha   90.00
_cell.angle_beta   90.00
_cell.angle_gamma   90.00
#
_symmetry.space_group_name_H-M   'P 1'
#
loop_
_entity.id
_entity.type
_entity.pdbx_description
1 polymer ?
#
loop_
_entity_poly.entity_id
_entity_poly.type
_entity_poly.pdbx_seq_one_letter_code
_entity_poly.pdbx_strand_id
1 'polypeptide(L)' 'MSDEISSDVEYLLNKMNDVKNKNNLIEIIYENELVNSNNNLTKEQTQQKPNIKINKKLQDNTYKTLIMIDPDAP' A
#
# COMPACT_ATOMS: atom_id res chain seq x y z
N MET A 1 19.64 -15.69 -29.49
CA MET A 1 18.28 -16.25 -29.37
C MET A 1 17.60 -15.46 -28.28
N SER A 2 16.56 -14.68 -28.61
CA SER A 2 15.67 -14.09 -27.61
C SER A 2 14.70 -15.17 -27.20
N ASP A 3 14.68 -15.52 -25.92
CA ASP A 3 13.69 -16.44 -25.38
C ASP A 3 12.33 -15.72 -25.41
N GLU A 4 11.52 -16.01 -26.43
CA GLU A 4 10.13 -15.56 -26.47
C GLU A 4 9.38 -16.25 -25.34
N ILE A 5 9.02 -15.45 -24.34
CA ILE A 5 8.24 -15.90 -23.20
C ILE A 5 6.81 -16.11 -23.70
N SER A 6 6.21 -17.28 -23.40
CA SER A 6 4.81 -17.55 -23.73
C SER A 6 3.89 -16.46 -23.17
N SER A 7 2.89 -16.06 -23.95
CA SER A 7 1.88 -15.07 -23.55
C SER A 7 1.19 -15.40 -22.24
N ASP A 8 1.04 -16.69 -21.94
CA ASP A 8 0.41 -17.17 -20.71
C ASP A 8 1.29 -16.88 -19.49
N VAL A 9 2.61 -16.99 -19.66
CA VAL A 9 3.57 -16.68 -18.61
C VAL A 9 3.62 -15.17 -18.37
N GLU A 10 3.58 -14.36 -19.43
CA GLU A 10 3.51 -12.90 -19.31
C GLU A 10 2.23 -12.44 -18.61
N TYR A 11 1.08 -13.05 -18.93
CA TYR A 11 -0.19 -12.81 -18.25
C TYR A 11 -0.12 -13.13 -16.76
N LEU A 12 0.46 -14.29 -16.40
CA LEU A 12 0.61 -14.70 -15.00
C LEU A 12 1.53 -13.75 -14.23
N LEU A 13 2.65 -13.33 -14.81
CA LEU A 13 3.57 -12.38 -14.19
C LEU A 13 2.90 -11.04 -13.90
N ASN A 14 2.14 -10.51 -14.86
CA ASN A 14 1.38 -9.27 -14.66
C ASN A 14 0.31 -9.42 -13.58
N LYS A 15 -0.42 -10.53 -13.56
CA LYS A 15 -1.43 -10.80 -12.54
C LYS A 15 -0.83 -10.95 -11.14
N MET A 16 0.33 -11.60 -11.01
CA MET A 16 1.05 -11.71 -9.74
C MET A 16 1.56 -10.34 -9.27
N ASN A 17 2.05 -9.50 -10.18
CA ASN A 17 2.45 -8.13 -9.87
C ASN A 17 1.26 -7.29 -9.41
N ASP A 18 0.09 -7.42 -10.05
CA ASP A 18 -1.13 -6.72 -9.64
C ASP A 18 -1.63 -7.17 -8.26
N VAL A 19 -1.57 -8.47 -7.95
CA VAL A 19 -1.91 -9.00 -6.62
C VAL A 19 -0.94 -8.47 -5.57
N LYS A 20 0.37 -8.47 -5.87
CA LYS A 20 1.40 -7.92 -4.97
C LYS A 20 1.24 -6.42 -4.75
N ASN A 21 0.85 -5.69 -5.80
CA ASN A 21 0.66 -4.23 -5.75
C ASN A 21 -0.68 -3.80 -5.15
N LYS A 22 -1.71 -4.67 -5.16
CA LYS A 22 -3.00 -4.39 -4.52
C LYS A 22 -2.88 -4.12 -3.02
N ASN A 23 -1.86 -4.70 -2.37
CA ASN A 23 -1.67 -4.60 -0.92
C ASN A 23 -0.67 -3.50 -0.50
N ASN A 24 0.04 -2.87 -1.44
CA ASN A 24 1.16 -1.95 -1.13
C ASN A 24 0.95 -0.54 -1.70
N LEU A 25 -0.30 -0.08 -1.85
CA LEU A 25 -0.56 1.24 -2.44
C LEU A 25 -0.09 2.40 -1.54
N ILE A 26 -0.21 2.22 -0.23
CA ILE A 26 0.14 3.20 0.79
C ILE A 26 0.92 2.54 1.92
N GLU A 27 1.91 3.26 2.44
CA GLU A 27 2.57 2.94 3.72
C GLU A 27 2.18 4.02 4.72
N ILE A 28 1.74 3.59 5.90
CA ILE A 28 1.34 4.45 7.01
C ILE A 28 2.34 4.24 8.14
N ILE A 29 3.03 5.29 8.57
CA ILE A 29 4.14 5.21 9.52
C ILE A 29 3.89 6.14 10.70
N TYR A 30 3.81 5.58 11.92
CA TYR A 30 3.74 6.32 13.17
C TYR A 30 5.05 6.17 13.92
N GLU A 31 5.72 7.27 14.30
CA GLU A 31 6.96 7.24 15.11
C GLU A 31 8.04 6.23 14.66
N ASN A 32 8.11 5.97 13.33
CA ASN A 32 8.98 4.99 12.65
C ASN A 32 8.47 3.53 12.59
N GLU A 33 7.29 3.24 13.12
CA GLU A 33 6.63 1.94 12.96
C GLU A 33 5.65 1.93 11.80
N LEU A 34 5.78 0.93 10.91
CA LEU A 34 4.86 0.69 9.81
C LEU A 34 3.58 0.04 10.35
N VAL A 35 2.43 0.66 10.10
CA VAL A 35 1.12 0.06 10.35
C VAL A 35 0.94 -1.13 9.43
N ASN A 36 0.62 -2.29 9.99
CA ASN A 36 0.33 -3.50 9.25
C ASN A 36 -0.68 -4.36 10.01
N SER A 37 -1.24 -5.38 9.37
CA SER A 37 -2.28 -6.22 9.98
C SER A 37 -1.82 -7.04 11.19
N ASN A 38 -0.53 -7.04 11.52
CA ASN A 38 0.04 -7.83 12.59
C ASN A 38 0.54 -7.00 13.79
N ASN A 39 0.42 -5.67 13.77
CA ASN A 39 0.81 -4.83 14.91
C ASN A 39 -0.36 -4.07 15.51
N ASN A 40 -0.27 -3.89 16.82
CA ASN A 40 -1.13 -3.01 17.60
C ASN A 40 -0.28 -1.84 18.08
N LEU A 41 -0.62 -0.64 17.65
CA LEU A 41 0.04 0.58 18.12
C LEU A 41 -0.67 1.10 19.37
N THR A 42 0.09 1.68 20.29
CA THR A 42 -0.49 2.29 21.50
C THR A 42 -1.13 3.65 21.17
N LYS A 43 -1.92 4.14 22.14
CA LYS A 43 -2.52 5.48 22.04
C LYS A 43 -1.45 6.55 21.93
N GLU A 44 -0.36 6.42 22.69
CA GLU A 44 0.76 7.38 22.69
C GLU A 44 1.43 7.43 21.31
N GLN A 45 1.70 6.26 20.71
CA GLN A 45 2.31 6.17 19.37
C GLN A 45 1.42 6.77 18.27
N THR A 46 0.10 6.77 18.47
CA THR A 46 -0.90 7.24 17.49
C THR A 46 -1.43 8.65 17.78
N GLN A 47 -0.93 9.35 18.80
CA GLN A 47 -1.36 10.71 19.14
C GLN A 47 -1.06 11.72 18.04
N GLN A 48 0.05 11.55 17.33
CA GLN A 48 0.46 12.43 16.23
C GLN A 48 0.03 11.86 14.89
N LYS A 49 -0.21 12.72 13.89
CA LYS A 49 -0.53 12.26 12.54
C LYS A 49 0.58 11.35 11.97
N PRO A 50 0.23 10.31 11.20
CA PRO A 50 1.23 9.45 10.57
C PRO A 50 1.90 10.13 9.37
N ASN A 51 3.07 9.61 9.02
CA ASN A 51 3.66 9.83 7.71
C ASN A 51 3.08 8.85 6.70
N ILE A 52 2.64 9.36 5.54
CA ILE A 52 2.04 8.57 4.48
C ILE A 52 2.97 8.57 3.27
N LYS A 53 3.32 7.39 2.78
CA LYS A 53 4.02 7.23 1.49
C LYS A 53 3.10 6.53 0.50
N ILE A 54 3.06 7.04 -0.73
CA ILE A 54 2.30 6.43 -1.82
C ILE A 54 3.32 5.75 -2.73
N ASN A 55 3.31 4.42 -2.75
CA ASN A 55 4.35 3.64 -3.44
C ASN A 55 4.17 3.60 -4.96
N LYS A 56 3.00 4.02 -5.46
CA LYS A 56 2.73 4.13 -6.89
C LYS A 56 2.90 5.57 -7.33
N LYS A 57 3.75 5.79 -8.34
CA LYS A 57 3.82 7.08 -9.03
C LYS A 57 2.42 7.49 -9.45
N LEU A 58 1.97 8.63 -8.94
CA LEU A 58 0.74 9.26 -9.38
C LEU A 58 0.99 9.83 -10.78
N GLN A 59 -0.01 9.72 -11.65
CA GLN A 59 0.01 10.49 -12.89
C GLN A 59 -0.10 11.97 -12.54
N ASP A 60 0.47 12.81 -13.40
CA ASP A 60 0.37 14.26 -13.22
C ASP A 60 -1.10 14.69 -13.10
N ASN A 61 -1.37 15.68 -12.25
CA ASN A 61 -2.72 16.18 -11.94
C ASN A 61 -3.70 15.15 -11.35
N THR A 62 -3.21 14.06 -10.78
CA THR A 62 -4.06 13.12 -10.03
C THR A 62 -4.11 13.49 -8.55
N TYR A 63 -5.31 13.73 -8.05
CA TYR A 63 -5.58 13.90 -6.63
C TYR A 63 -6.13 12.60 -6.04
N LYS A 64 -5.79 12.31 -4.78
CA LYS A 64 -6.33 11.17 -4.03
C LYS A 64 -6.85 11.64 -2.68
N THR A 65 -7.91 11.00 -2.23
CA THR A 65 -8.46 11.21 -0.90
C THR A 65 -7.98 10.09 0.02
N LEU A 66 -7.42 10.46 1.16
CA LEU A 66 -7.11 9.55 2.27
C LEU A 66 -8.21 9.68 3.31
N ILE A 67 -8.80 8.55 3.71
CA ILE A 67 -9.83 8.49 4.74
C ILE A 67 -9.36 7.51 5.82
N MET A 68 -9.37 7.95 7.07
CA MET A 68 -9.17 7.12 8.25
C MET A 68 -10.53 6.93 8.92
N ILE A 69 -10.89 5.69 9.23
CA ILE A 69 -12.17 5.32 9.81
C ILE A 69 -11.89 4.39 10.98
N ASP A 70 -12.58 4.62 12.11
CA ASP A 70 -12.69 3.68 13.21
C ASP A 70 -14.10 3.07 13.17
N PRO A 71 -14.25 1.82 12.67
CA PRO A 71 -15.56 1.18 12.56
C PRO A 71 -16.12 0.73 13.92
N ASP A 72 -15.27 0.69 14.96
CA ASP A 72 -15.60 0.17 16.28
C ASP A 72 -15.74 1.30 17.32
N ALA A 73 -15.89 2.54 16.84
CA ALA A 73 -16.11 3.69 17.70
C ALA A 73 -17.39 3.52 18.54
N PRO A 74 -17.35 3.84 19.85
CA PRO A 74 -18.48 3.68 20.78
C PRO A 74 -19.65 4.66 20.54
#